data_AF-A0A4U1C5M3-F1
#
_entry.id   AF-A0A4U1C5M3-F1
#
_cell.length_a   1.000
_cell.length_b   1.000
_cell.length_c   1.000
_cell.angle_alpha   90.00
_cell.angle_beta   90.00
_cell.angle_gamma   90.00
#
_symmetry.space_group_name_H-M   'P 1'
#
loop_
_entity.id
_entity.type
_entity.pdbx_description
1 polymer ?
#
loop_
_entity_poly.entity_id
_entity_poly.type
_entity_poly.pdbx_seq_one_letter_code
_entity_poly.pdbx_strand_id
1 'polypeptide(L)'
;MSKETFKRFLIHQDDELLVQIISDLKHYSPKLNQLKAAYEGLEFEDKEFDFKAFEQIRNEGVKQVVDLYLKNLNEGLESTGVKNQKLREFVLSGSEVPIGNIQRAYNELKYFYVPEPPVPYGKNPRMTKLSLEHIDFIDGAFKVGKDAQENILEAYCRIYIEDQEQEQIYNNLLSLKESLTQWDQWVTKLGLTRSFYGGNYTDQLEHFFSFNRDTREISIVPSSIRWGQQYDKAAKARQKAEQERQERNSQAYQNSLKKGGF
;
A
#
# COMPACT_ATOMS: atom_id res chain seq x y z
N MET A 1 -20.71 -21.08 -27.00
CA MET A 1 -20.93 -21.10 -25.55
C MET A 1 -20.42 -19.78 -24.99
N SER A 2 -21.30 -18.94 -24.46
CA SER A 2 -20.89 -17.70 -23.78
C SER A 2 -20.09 -18.08 -22.55
N LYS A 3 -18.87 -17.53 -22.40
CA LYS A 3 -18.16 -17.59 -21.12
C LYS A 3 -19.00 -16.81 -20.12
N GLU A 4 -19.71 -17.51 -19.25
CA GLU A 4 -20.32 -16.89 -18.08
C GLU A 4 -19.23 -16.10 -17.36
N THR A 5 -19.46 -14.80 -17.23
CA THR A 5 -18.50 -13.90 -16.59
C THR A 5 -18.67 -14.10 -15.09
N PHE A 6 -17.68 -14.71 -14.45
CA PHE A 6 -17.69 -14.93 -13.01
C PHE A 6 -17.86 -13.59 -12.28
N LYS A 7 -18.80 -13.52 -11.34
CA LYS A 7 -19.06 -12.31 -10.56
C LYS A 7 -18.25 -12.35 -9.27
N ARG A 8 -17.30 -11.43 -9.13
CA ARG A 8 -16.52 -11.26 -7.90
C ARG A 8 -17.43 -11.02 -6.68
N PHE A 9 -17.10 -11.60 -5.53
CA PHE A 9 -17.82 -11.37 -4.28
C PHE A 9 -16.88 -11.24 -3.08
N LEU A 10 -17.28 -10.42 -2.10
CA LEU A 10 -16.50 -10.10 -0.90
C LEU A 10 -16.65 -11.22 0.13
N ILE A 11 -15.54 -11.66 0.72
CA ILE A 11 -15.53 -12.66 1.80
C ILE A 11 -14.99 -12.13 3.12
N HIS A 12 -14.25 -11.01 3.09
CA HIS A 12 -13.72 -10.40 4.30
C HIS A 12 -13.40 -8.92 4.09
N GLN A 13 -13.64 -8.12 5.13
CA GLN A 13 -13.22 -6.74 5.25
C GLN A 13 -12.61 -6.52 6.64
N ASP A 14 -11.42 -5.93 6.69
CA ASP A 14 -10.70 -5.60 7.92
C ASP A 14 -10.80 -4.09 8.22
N ASP A 15 -11.86 -3.71 8.95
CA ASP A 15 -12.09 -2.33 9.38
C ASP A 15 -11.08 -1.86 10.44
N GLU A 16 -10.54 -2.78 11.24
CA GLU A 16 -9.51 -2.45 12.22
C GLU A 16 -8.21 -2.03 11.53
N LEU A 17 -7.83 -2.73 10.47
CA LEU A 17 -6.70 -2.36 9.63
C LEU A 17 -6.91 -0.99 8.97
N LEU A 18 -8.12 -0.69 8.48
CA LEU A 18 -8.44 0.62 7.95
C LEU A 18 -8.20 1.72 8.99
N VAL A 19 -8.76 1.55 10.20
CA VAL A 19 -8.60 2.51 11.31
C VAL A 19 -7.12 2.68 11.65
N GLN A 20 -6.36 1.59 11.70
CA GLN A 20 -4.92 1.66 11.93
C GLN A 20 -4.21 2.46 10.83
N ILE A 21 -4.53 2.23 9.55
CA ILE A 21 -3.91 2.93 8.41
C ILE A 21 -4.23 4.42 8.50
N ILE A 22 -5.50 4.78 8.69
CA ILE A 22 -5.91 6.18 8.83
C ILE A 22 -5.22 6.84 10.04
N SER A 23 -5.01 6.10 11.14
CA SER A 23 -4.34 6.62 12.33
C SER A 23 -2.89 7.05 12.09
N ASP A 24 -2.25 6.59 11.01
CA ASP A 24 -0.92 7.03 10.63
C ASP A 24 -0.87 8.50 10.22
N LEU A 25 -2.03 9.10 9.89
CA LEU A 25 -2.12 10.52 9.53
C LEU A 25 -1.47 11.42 10.58
N LYS A 26 -1.55 11.05 11.87
CA LYS A 26 -0.90 11.77 12.98
C LYS A 26 0.61 11.93 12.80
N HIS A 27 1.26 10.99 12.10
CA HIS A 27 2.69 11.04 11.82
C HIS A 27 3.01 11.96 10.63
N TYR A 28 2.08 12.09 9.68
CA TYR A 28 2.18 13.03 8.56
C TYR A 28 1.84 14.47 8.96
N SER A 29 0.90 14.68 9.90
CA SER A 29 0.36 16.00 10.23
C SER A 29 1.42 17.08 10.49
N PRO A 30 2.51 16.84 11.26
CA PRO A 30 3.54 17.86 11.47
C PRO A 30 4.22 18.31 10.17
N LYS A 31 4.53 17.36 9.27
CA LYS A 31 5.20 17.63 8.00
C LYS A 31 4.27 18.31 6.99
N LEU A 32 3.01 17.89 6.98
CA LEU A 32 1.97 18.54 6.17
C LEU A 32 1.75 19.99 6.60
N ASN A 33 1.71 20.25 7.91
CA ASN A 33 1.60 21.60 8.44
C ASN A 33 2.85 22.45 8.16
N GLN A 34 4.05 21.86 8.19
CA GLN A 34 5.28 22.54 7.78
C GLN A 34 5.25 22.91 6.29
N LEU A 35 4.76 22.01 5.42
CA LEU A 35 4.58 22.31 4.00
C LEU A 35 3.57 23.44 3.78
N LYS A 36 2.42 23.39 4.46
CA LYS A 36 1.41 24.45 4.44
C LYS A 36 2.01 25.80 4.86
N ALA A 37 2.70 25.84 6.00
CA ALA A 37 3.33 27.06 6.49
C ALA A 37 4.42 27.59 5.54
N ALA A 38 5.20 26.69 4.93
CA ALA A 38 6.23 27.09 3.95
C ALA A 38 5.62 27.63 2.65
N TYR A 39 4.47 27.11 2.23
CA TYR A 39 3.71 27.64 1.10
C TYR A 39 3.13 29.03 1.41
N GLU A 40 2.46 29.16 2.55
CA GLU A 40 1.87 30.44 2.98
C GLU A 40 2.95 31.52 3.21
N GLY A 41 4.15 31.11 3.64
CA GLY A 41 5.31 31.98 3.78
C GLY A 41 5.95 32.44 2.46
N LEU A 42 5.47 31.98 1.29
CA LEU A 42 5.83 32.59 0.02
C LEU A 42 5.11 33.93 -0.21
N GLU A 43 4.10 34.27 0.60
CA GLU A 43 3.38 35.55 0.56
C GLU A 43 2.83 35.91 -0.84
N PHE A 44 2.38 34.92 -1.60
CA PHE A 44 1.64 35.18 -2.82
C PHE A 44 0.34 35.92 -2.52
N GLU A 45 0.09 37.03 -3.23
CA GLU A 45 -1.22 37.67 -3.24
C GLU A 45 -2.31 36.66 -3.64
N ASP A 46 -3.40 36.62 -2.86
CA ASP A 46 -4.62 35.85 -3.10
C ASP A 46 -4.50 34.31 -3.18
N LYS A 47 -3.44 33.71 -2.62
CA LYS A 47 -3.30 32.23 -2.61
C LYS A 47 -3.12 31.68 -1.20
N GLU A 48 -4.25 31.48 -0.53
CA GLU A 48 -4.32 30.60 0.63
C GLU A 48 -3.95 29.16 0.24
N PHE A 49 -3.41 28.40 1.18
CA PHE A 49 -3.17 26.99 0.98
C PHE A 49 -4.53 26.26 0.91
N ASP A 50 -4.91 25.80 -0.27
CA ASP A 50 -6.18 25.13 -0.54
C ASP A 50 -5.99 23.70 -1.08
N PHE A 51 -7.11 23.03 -1.37
CA PHE A 51 -7.11 21.68 -1.93
C PHE A 51 -6.30 21.60 -3.24
N LYS A 52 -6.44 22.59 -4.12
CA LYS A 52 -5.78 22.60 -5.44
C LYS A 52 -4.26 22.79 -5.29
N ALA A 53 -3.83 23.69 -4.42
CA ALA A 53 -2.42 23.89 -4.10
C ALA A 53 -1.81 22.59 -3.55
N PHE A 54 -2.52 21.91 -2.64
CA PHE A 54 -2.04 20.65 -2.10
C PHE A 54 -1.97 19.53 -3.16
N GLU A 55 -3.01 19.36 -3.99
CA GLU A 55 -2.99 18.38 -5.08
C GLU A 55 -1.84 18.63 -6.06
N GLN A 56 -1.61 19.89 -6.45
CA GLN A 56 -0.51 20.27 -7.32
C GLN A 56 0.83 19.89 -6.71
N ILE A 57 1.07 20.24 -5.44
CA ILE A 57 2.31 19.90 -4.74
C ILE A 57 2.48 18.39 -4.59
N ARG A 58 1.41 17.67 -4.25
CA ARG A 58 1.43 16.21 -4.07
C ARG A 58 1.80 15.50 -5.37
N ASN A 59 1.20 15.89 -6.49
CA ASN A 59 1.31 15.18 -7.76
C ASN A 59 2.54 15.63 -8.58
N GLU A 60 2.85 16.92 -8.56
CA GLU A 60 3.84 17.54 -9.46
C GLU A 60 5.05 18.11 -8.71
N GLY A 61 4.98 18.15 -7.38
CA GLY A 61 5.98 18.76 -6.51
C GLY A 61 5.90 20.28 -6.47
N VAL A 62 6.89 20.90 -5.84
CA VAL A 62 6.90 22.35 -5.59
C VAL A 62 7.46 23.17 -6.76
N LYS A 63 7.93 22.54 -7.83
CA LYS A 63 8.58 23.26 -8.94
C LYS A 63 7.66 24.33 -9.54
N GLN A 64 6.42 23.96 -9.86
CA GLN A 64 5.46 24.89 -10.45
C GLN A 64 5.08 26.02 -9.48
N VAL A 65 5.00 25.73 -8.19
CA VAL A 65 4.77 26.75 -7.15
C VAL A 65 5.92 27.77 -7.14
N VAL A 66 7.16 27.28 -7.21
CA VAL A 66 8.36 28.14 -7.26
C VAL A 66 8.42 28.95 -8.55
N ASP A 67 8.14 28.34 -9.70
CA ASP A 67 8.14 29.02 -11.00
C ASP A 67 7.10 30.15 -11.03
N LEU A 68 5.89 29.87 -10.51
CA LEU A 68 4.83 30.86 -10.37
C LEU A 68 5.24 32.00 -9.42
N TYR A 69 6.01 31.70 -8.37
CA TYR A 69 6.43 32.66 -7.35
C TYR A 69 7.40 33.66 -7.91
N LEU A 70 8.43 33.15 -8.58
CA LEU A 70 9.40 33.97 -9.28
C LEU A 70 8.76 34.79 -10.40
N LYS A 71 7.74 34.25 -11.08
CA LYS A 71 6.98 34.99 -12.08
C LYS A 71 6.22 36.18 -11.47
N ASN A 72 5.40 35.93 -10.43
CA ASN A 72 4.62 36.99 -9.78
C ASN A 72 5.53 38.07 -9.15
N LEU A 73 6.63 37.66 -8.54
CA LEU A 73 7.62 38.59 -7.99
C LEU A 73 8.22 39.48 -9.09
N ASN A 74 8.56 38.90 -10.24
CA ASN A 74 9.09 39.66 -11.38
C ASN A 74 8.05 40.64 -11.96
N GLU A 75 6.80 40.22 -12.10
CA GLU A 75 5.70 41.07 -12.56
C GLU A 75 5.42 42.22 -11.57
N GLY A 76 5.46 41.94 -10.26
CA GLY A 76 5.37 42.93 -9.20
C GLY A 76 6.49 43.98 -9.26
N LEU A 77 7.73 43.55 -9.49
CA LEU A 77 8.87 44.46 -9.68
C LEU A 77 8.74 45.33 -10.94
N GLU A 78 8.16 44.80 -12.03
CA GLU A 78 7.92 45.57 -13.24
C GLU A 78 6.82 46.61 -13.04
N SER A 79 5.72 46.22 -12.41
CA SER A 79 4.59 47.11 -12.12
C SER A 79 4.95 48.27 -11.19
N THR A 80 5.87 48.04 -10.26
CA THR A 80 6.42 49.08 -9.35
C THR A 80 7.50 49.95 -9.99
N GLY A 81 7.86 49.69 -11.26
CA GLY A 81 8.81 50.50 -12.02
C GLY A 81 10.29 50.18 -11.74
N VAL A 82 10.60 49.06 -11.07
CA VAL A 82 11.98 48.63 -10.80
C VAL A 82 12.59 48.02 -12.06
N LYS A 83 13.14 48.89 -12.92
CA LYS A 83 13.82 48.48 -14.17
C LYS A 83 15.31 48.16 -13.99
N ASN A 84 15.91 48.53 -12.84
CA ASN A 84 17.33 48.32 -12.59
C ASN A 84 17.62 46.84 -12.26
N GLN A 85 18.45 46.21 -13.07
CA GLN A 85 18.76 44.78 -12.93
C GLN A 85 19.39 44.41 -11.57
N LYS A 86 20.27 45.25 -11.00
CA LYS A 86 20.88 44.98 -9.68
C LYS A 86 19.86 44.99 -8.55
N LEU A 87 18.85 45.88 -8.63
CA LEU A 87 17.77 45.90 -7.64
C LEU A 87 16.88 44.66 -7.78
N ARG A 88 16.62 44.19 -9.00
CA ARG A 88 15.88 42.95 -9.24
C ARG A 88 16.65 41.73 -8.70
N GLU A 89 17.95 41.65 -8.96
CA GLU A 89 18.82 40.58 -8.42
C GLU A 89 18.85 40.59 -6.89
N PHE A 90 18.93 41.77 -6.26
CA PHE A 90 18.87 41.89 -4.80
C PHE A 90 17.55 41.37 -4.21
N VAL A 91 16.41 41.75 -4.79
CA VAL A 91 15.10 41.25 -4.35
C VAL A 91 14.97 39.75 -4.58
N LEU A 92 15.40 39.24 -5.74
CA LEU A 92 15.40 37.82 -6.04
C LEU A 92 16.30 37.01 -5.09
N SER A 93 17.44 37.56 -4.65
CA SER A 93 18.29 36.89 -3.66
C SER A 93 17.59 36.71 -2.31
N GLY A 94 16.72 37.65 -1.92
CA GLY A 94 15.89 37.53 -0.71
C GLY A 94 14.87 36.38 -0.80
N SER A 95 14.55 35.93 -2.01
CA SER A 95 13.56 34.87 -2.27
C SER A 95 14.14 33.45 -2.11
N GLU A 96 15.46 33.30 -2.01
CA GLU A 96 16.14 32.00 -1.87
C GLU A 96 15.72 31.26 -0.60
N VAL A 97 15.54 31.97 0.51
CA VAL A 97 15.18 31.36 1.80
C VAL A 97 13.75 30.79 1.77
N PRO A 98 12.71 31.54 1.38
CA PRO A 98 11.36 30.99 1.22
C PRO A 98 11.29 29.79 0.24
N ILE A 99 11.97 29.88 -0.91
CA ILE A 99 12.04 28.79 -1.89
C ILE A 99 12.73 27.56 -1.29
N GLY A 100 13.84 27.75 -0.58
CA GLY A 100 14.54 26.66 0.10
C GLY A 100 13.69 26.00 1.18
N ASN A 101 12.88 26.78 1.90
CA ASN A 101 11.97 26.26 2.94
C ASN A 101 10.88 25.37 2.36
N ILE A 102 10.18 25.80 1.30
CA ILE A 102 9.13 24.99 0.68
C ILE A 102 9.69 23.72 0.02
N GLN A 103 10.86 23.81 -0.62
CA GLN A 103 11.55 22.64 -1.18
C GLN A 103 11.96 21.64 -0.11
N ARG A 104 12.49 22.12 1.01
CA ARG A 104 12.85 21.26 2.15
C ARG A 104 11.62 20.58 2.74
N ALA A 105 10.56 21.33 3.03
CA ALA A 105 9.33 20.79 3.59
C ALA A 105 8.70 19.72 2.67
N TYR A 106 8.69 19.96 1.36
CA TYR A 106 8.22 18.98 0.39
C TYR A 106 9.10 17.72 0.35
N ASN A 107 10.43 17.86 0.31
CA ASN A 107 11.33 16.70 0.30
C ASN A 107 11.18 15.87 1.57
N GLU A 108 11.06 16.52 2.73
CA GLU A 108 10.83 15.85 4.00
C GLU A 108 9.51 15.09 4.04
N LEU A 109 8.47 15.58 3.36
CA LEU A 109 7.17 14.92 3.23
C LEU A 109 7.22 13.77 2.23
N LYS A 110 7.83 13.99 1.06
CA LYS A 110 7.92 13.02 -0.04
C LYS A 110 8.68 11.76 0.35
N TYR A 111 9.78 11.91 1.09
CA TYR A 111 10.60 10.81 1.55
C TYR A 111 10.25 10.35 2.98
N PHE A 112 9.10 10.81 3.50
CA PHE A 112 8.65 10.39 4.82
C PHE A 112 8.14 8.96 4.80
N TYR A 113 8.54 8.19 5.81
CA TYR A 113 8.00 6.87 6.08
C TYR A 113 7.43 6.84 7.49
N VAL A 114 6.23 6.28 7.61
CA VAL A 114 5.61 6.09 8.93
C VAL A 114 6.50 5.16 9.75
N PRO A 115 6.97 5.59 10.93
CA PRO A 115 7.81 4.76 11.79
C PRO A 115 7.07 3.49 12.19
N GLU A 116 7.78 2.37 12.24
CA GLU A 116 7.19 1.12 12.72
C GLU A 116 6.97 1.21 14.23
N PRO A 117 5.77 0.85 14.73
CA PRO A 117 5.60 0.71 16.16
C PRO A 117 6.58 -0.36 16.67
N PRO A 118 7.19 -0.18 17.85
CA PRO A 118 8.00 -1.22 18.46
C PRO A 118 7.11 -2.45 18.65
N VAL A 119 7.39 -3.49 17.88
CA VAL A 119 6.56 -4.68 17.86
C VAL A 119 7.04 -5.58 19.01
N PRO A 120 6.17 -5.99 19.96
CA PRO A 120 6.54 -7.00 20.95
C PRO A 120 7.05 -8.25 20.25
N TYR A 121 8.10 -8.88 20.80
CA TYR A 121 8.70 -10.11 20.26
C TYR A 121 7.62 -11.08 19.77
N GLY A 122 7.67 -11.45 18.49
CA GLY A 122 6.77 -12.43 17.86
C GLY A 122 5.58 -11.88 17.08
N LYS A 123 5.35 -10.56 17.04
CA LYS A 123 4.40 -9.96 16.09
C LYS A 123 5.16 -9.37 14.89
N ASN A 124 4.59 -9.51 13.68
CA ASN A 124 5.15 -8.88 12.49
C ASN A 124 4.70 -7.41 12.43
N PRO A 125 5.59 -6.47 12.05
CA PRO A 125 5.17 -5.10 11.78
C PRO A 125 4.12 -5.09 10.67
N ARG A 126 3.14 -4.19 10.81
CA ARG A 126 2.12 -4.00 9.77
C ARG A 126 2.81 -3.55 8.48
N MET A 127 2.68 -4.37 7.43
CA MET A 127 3.32 -4.11 6.13
C MET A 127 2.70 -2.90 5.41
N THR A 128 1.38 -2.72 5.52
CA THR A 128 0.66 -1.64 4.86
C THR A 128 0.62 -0.38 5.74
N LYS A 129 1.00 0.77 5.19
CA LYS A 129 1.02 2.06 5.89
C LYS A 129 0.26 3.11 5.08
N LEU A 130 -0.16 4.20 5.72
CA LEU A 130 -0.70 5.34 4.98
C LEU A 130 0.38 5.90 4.04
N SER A 131 -0.06 6.23 2.83
CA SER A 131 0.72 6.86 1.78
C SER A 131 0.25 8.29 1.60
N LEU A 132 1.14 9.18 1.15
CA LEU A 132 0.81 10.58 0.90
C LEU A 132 -0.32 10.73 -0.12
N GLU A 133 -0.47 9.79 -1.06
CA GLU A 133 -1.53 9.79 -2.07
C GLU A 133 -2.94 9.64 -1.49
N HIS A 134 -3.06 9.10 -0.27
CA HIS A 134 -4.34 8.91 0.42
C HIS A 134 -4.74 10.10 1.31
N ILE A 135 -3.93 11.15 1.33
CA ILE A 135 -4.17 12.34 2.14
C ILE A 135 -4.68 13.44 1.22
N ASP A 136 -5.71 14.15 1.67
CA ASP A 136 -6.31 15.31 1.02
C ASP A 136 -6.33 16.51 1.98
N PHE A 137 -6.48 17.72 1.43
CA PHE A 137 -6.68 18.94 2.21
C PHE A 137 -8.12 19.44 2.02
N ILE A 138 -8.96 19.26 3.05
CA ILE A 138 -10.42 19.46 2.98
C ILE A 138 -10.88 20.27 4.20
N ASP A 139 -11.59 21.37 3.95
CA ASP A 139 -12.08 22.31 4.96
C ASP A 139 -10.96 22.83 5.89
N GLY A 140 -9.83 23.22 5.29
CA GLY A 140 -8.71 23.81 6.03
C GLY A 140 -7.85 22.81 6.82
N ALA A 141 -8.05 21.50 6.67
CA ALA A 141 -7.28 20.49 7.38
C ALA A 141 -6.95 19.27 6.52
N PHE A 142 -5.82 18.64 6.84
CA PHE A 142 -5.40 17.38 6.22
C PHE A 142 -6.21 16.21 6.77
N LYS A 143 -6.83 15.44 5.87
CA LYS A 143 -7.72 14.32 6.21
C LYS A 143 -7.56 13.20 5.19
N VAL A 144 -7.97 11.98 5.58
CA VAL A 144 -8.20 10.88 4.62
C VAL A 144 -9.66 10.94 4.20
N GLY A 145 -9.92 11.44 2.99
CA GLY A 145 -11.27 11.59 2.44
C GLY A 145 -11.98 10.25 2.22
N LYS A 146 -13.30 10.27 1.99
CA LYS A 146 -14.09 9.05 1.79
C LYS A 146 -13.59 8.20 0.62
N ASP A 147 -13.23 8.85 -0.48
CA ASP A 147 -12.72 8.16 -1.67
C ASP A 147 -11.36 7.50 -1.40
N ALA A 148 -10.48 8.19 -0.65
CA ALA A 148 -9.22 7.61 -0.20
C ALA A 148 -9.42 6.43 0.77
N GLN A 149 -10.40 6.50 1.67
CA GLN A 149 -10.74 5.37 2.56
C GLN A 149 -11.25 4.17 1.76
N GLU A 150 -12.09 4.40 0.75
CA GLU A 150 -12.58 3.34 -0.12
C GLU A 150 -11.45 2.71 -0.95
N ASN A 151 -10.51 3.52 -1.45
CA ASN A 151 -9.32 3.02 -2.13
C ASN A 151 -8.45 2.16 -1.19
N ILE A 152 -8.25 2.58 0.05
CA ILE A 152 -7.52 1.80 1.07
C ILE A 152 -8.24 0.48 1.34
N LEU A 153 -9.58 0.53 1.50
CA LEU A 153 -10.39 -0.66 1.73
C LEU A 153 -10.22 -1.67 0.59
N GLU A 154 -10.39 -1.22 -0.65
CA GLU A 154 -10.28 -2.08 -1.83
C GLU A 154 -8.87 -2.65 -2.02
N ALA A 155 -7.83 -1.84 -1.79
CA ALA A 155 -6.45 -2.23 -2.02
C ALA A 155 -5.91 -3.18 -0.93
N TYR A 156 -6.31 -2.98 0.33
CA TYR A 156 -5.62 -3.59 1.47
C TYR A 156 -6.52 -4.32 2.46
N CYS A 157 -7.76 -3.87 2.67
CA CYS A 157 -8.62 -4.40 3.73
C CYS A 157 -9.63 -5.43 3.23
N ARG A 158 -9.97 -5.41 1.94
CA ARG A 158 -10.98 -6.30 1.35
C ARG A 158 -10.34 -7.47 0.63
N ILE A 159 -10.93 -8.65 0.86
CA ILE A 159 -10.56 -9.88 0.19
C ILE A 159 -11.77 -10.41 -0.56
N TYR A 160 -11.58 -10.60 -1.86
CA TYR A 160 -12.59 -11.08 -2.79
C TYR A 160 -12.28 -12.49 -3.27
N ILE A 161 -13.34 -13.17 -3.65
CA ILE A 161 -13.28 -14.30 -4.58
C ILE A 161 -13.43 -13.74 -5.99
N GLU A 162 -12.42 -13.96 -6.82
CA GLU A 162 -12.25 -13.35 -8.14
C GLU A 162 -12.51 -14.33 -9.29
N ASP A 163 -12.46 -15.64 -9.03
CA ASP A 163 -12.68 -16.68 -10.02
C ASP A 163 -13.31 -17.95 -9.41
N GLN A 164 -13.72 -18.88 -10.28
CA GLN A 164 -14.34 -20.15 -9.89
C GLN A 164 -13.40 -21.06 -9.10
N GLU A 165 -12.09 -20.97 -9.32
CA GLU A 165 -11.11 -21.78 -8.59
C GLU A 165 -11.01 -21.31 -7.14
N GLN A 166 -10.96 -19.99 -6.90
CA GLN A 166 -11.03 -19.42 -5.56
C GLN A 166 -12.35 -19.78 -4.86
N GLU A 167 -13.47 -19.75 -5.58
CA GLU A 167 -14.77 -20.15 -5.04
C GLU A 167 -14.76 -21.62 -4.58
N GLN A 168 -14.21 -22.52 -5.40
CA GLN A 168 -14.09 -23.94 -5.06
C GLN A 168 -13.19 -24.15 -3.84
N ILE A 169 -12.02 -23.49 -3.80
CA ILE A 169 -11.11 -23.56 -2.66
C ILE A 169 -11.81 -23.06 -1.40
N TYR A 170 -12.52 -21.93 -1.47
CA TYR A 170 -13.23 -21.36 -0.34
C TYR A 170 -14.34 -22.28 0.18
N ASN A 171 -15.14 -22.86 -0.71
CA ASN A 171 -16.19 -23.81 -0.34
C ASN A 171 -15.63 -25.09 0.30
N ASN A 172 -14.47 -25.57 -0.18
CA ASN A 172 -13.77 -26.69 0.44
C ASN A 172 -13.25 -26.34 1.84
N LEU A 173 -12.73 -25.13 2.04
CA LEU A 173 -12.30 -24.64 3.34
C LEU A 173 -13.48 -24.48 4.31
N LEU A 174 -14.65 -24.04 3.84
CA LEU A 174 -15.87 -23.99 4.64
C LEU A 174 -16.28 -25.39 5.14
N SER A 175 -16.31 -26.37 4.24
CA SER A 175 -16.63 -27.77 4.58
C SER A 175 -15.62 -28.36 5.57
N LEU A 176 -14.34 -28.03 5.39
CA LEU A 176 -13.28 -28.47 6.30
C LEU A 176 -13.39 -27.80 7.68
N LYS A 177 -13.71 -26.49 7.73
CA LYS A 177 -13.97 -25.76 9.00
C LYS A 177 -15.07 -26.45 9.80
N GLU A 178 -16.18 -26.83 9.16
CA GLU A 178 -17.29 -27.52 9.83
C GLU A 178 -16.85 -28.87 10.39
N SER A 179 -16.13 -29.66 9.59
CA SER A 179 -15.61 -30.96 10.00
C SER A 179 -14.63 -30.85 11.19
N LEU A 180 -13.72 -29.87 11.15
CA LEU A 180 -12.78 -29.58 12.22
C LEU A 180 -13.50 -29.11 13.50
N THR A 181 -14.55 -28.31 13.36
CA THR A 181 -15.36 -27.83 14.49
C THR A 181 -16.08 -29.00 15.15
N GLN A 182 -16.70 -29.89 14.36
CA GLN A 182 -17.33 -31.09 14.88
C GLN A 182 -16.32 -31.99 15.59
N TRP A 183 -15.16 -32.23 14.96
CA TRP A 183 -14.10 -33.03 15.58
C TRP A 183 -13.63 -32.44 16.91
N ASP A 184 -13.41 -31.12 17.00
CA ASP A 184 -13.03 -30.44 18.25
C ASP A 184 -14.10 -30.63 19.34
N GLN A 185 -15.39 -30.58 19.00
CA GLN A 185 -16.47 -30.87 19.93
C GLN A 185 -16.45 -32.33 20.41
N TRP A 186 -16.18 -33.30 19.53
CA TRP A 186 -16.05 -34.71 19.89
C TRP A 186 -14.87 -34.96 20.83
N VAL A 187 -13.69 -34.43 20.51
CA VAL A 187 -12.48 -34.51 21.34
C VAL A 187 -12.77 -33.96 22.75
N THR A 188 -13.50 -32.85 22.82
CA THR A 188 -13.94 -32.25 24.10
C THR A 188 -14.81 -33.19 24.93
N LYS A 189 -15.83 -33.79 24.29
CA LYS A 189 -16.74 -34.72 24.97
C LYS A 189 -16.01 -35.92 25.55
N LEU A 190 -14.90 -36.31 24.93
CA LEU A 190 -14.03 -37.39 25.39
C LEU A 190 -13.05 -36.96 26.50
N GLY A 191 -13.09 -35.71 26.95
CA GLY A 191 -12.19 -35.19 27.99
C GLY A 191 -10.75 -34.97 27.53
N LEU A 192 -10.50 -35.02 26.21
CA LEU A 192 -9.19 -34.78 25.63
C LEU A 192 -8.95 -33.27 25.48
N THR A 193 -7.79 -32.79 25.95
CA THR A 193 -7.40 -31.39 25.82
C THR A 193 -6.75 -31.09 24.46
N ARG A 194 -6.91 -29.85 23.96
CA ARG A 194 -6.26 -29.38 22.72
C ARG A 194 -4.72 -29.45 22.72
N SER A 195 -4.06 -29.83 23.82
CA SER A 195 -2.62 -30.14 23.82
C SER A 195 -2.24 -31.31 22.91
N PHE A 196 -3.20 -32.14 22.49
CA PHE A 196 -3.01 -33.19 21.46
C PHE A 196 -2.68 -32.65 20.06
N TYR A 197 -2.84 -31.35 19.85
CA TYR A 197 -2.68 -30.70 18.55
C TYR A 197 -1.23 -30.20 18.36
N GLY A 198 -0.37 -30.28 19.38
CA GLY A 198 0.99 -29.72 19.37
C GLY A 198 2.02 -30.51 18.55
N GLY A 199 1.81 -30.67 17.24
CA GLY A 199 2.78 -31.22 16.31
C GLY A 199 2.60 -30.65 14.90
N ASN A 200 3.61 -30.80 14.03
CA ASN A 200 3.77 -30.22 12.67
C ASN A 200 2.53 -30.15 11.74
N TYR A 201 1.44 -30.86 12.06
CA TYR A 201 0.15 -30.77 11.37
C TYR A 201 -0.62 -29.48 11.67
N THR A 202 -0.48 -28.87 12.86
CA THR A 202 -1.11 -27.57 13.17
C THR A 202 -0.53 -26.46 12.34
N ASP A 203 0.78 -26.47 12.09
CA ASP A 203 1.47 -25.37 11.42
C ASP A 203 0.95 -25.15 9.98
N GLN A 204 0.59 -26.24 9.28
CA GLN A 204 0.01 -26.15 7.94
C GLN A 204 -1.46 -25.71 7.96
N LEU A 205 -2.24 -26.16 8.95
CA LEU A 205 -3.64 -25.74 9.10
C LEU A 205 -3.74 -24.29 9.55
N GLU A 206 -2.78 -23.78 10.32
CA GLU A 206 -2.71 -22.39 10.79
C GLU A 206 -2.54 -21.39 9.65
N HIS A 207 -2.08 -21.82 8.47
CA HIS A 207 -2.09 -20.98 7.27
C HIS A 207 -3.50 -20.74 6.71
N PHE A 208 -4.45 -21.64 6.97
CA PHE A 208 -5.81 -21.60 6.43
C PHE A 208 -6.87 -21.31 7.50
N PHE A 209 -6.58 -21.61 8.77
CA PHE A 209 -7.51 -21.50 9.87
C PHE A 209 -6.87 -20.81 11.08
N SER A 210 -7.62 -19.89 11.70
CA SER A 210 -7.32 -19.36 13.01
C SER A 210 -8.11 -20.12 14.07
N PHE A 211 -7.44 -20.45 15.17
CA PHE A 211 -8.00 -21.19 16.29
C PHE A 211 -8.03 -20.29 17.52
N ASN A 212 -9.22 -19.81 17.91
CA ASN A 212 -9.37 -19.11 19.17
C ASN A 212 -9.36 -20.15 20.30
N ARG A 213 -8.44 -19.99 21.26
CA ARG A 213 -8.27 -20.94 22.37
C ARG A 213 -9.33 -20.76 23.46
N ASP A 214 -9.81 -19.53 23.66
CA ASP A 214 -10.75 -19.17 24.71
C ASP A 214 -12.18 -19.49 24.29
N THR A 215 -12.56 -19.10 23.06
CA THR A 215 -13.91 -19.35 22.52
C THR A 215 -14.02 -20.69 21.80
N ARG A 216 -12.89 -21.36 21.55
CA ARG A 216 -12.76 -22.59 20.74
C ARG A 216 -13.21 -22.43 19.29
N GLU A 217 -13.44 -21.21 18.85
CA GLU A 217 -13.86 -20.92 17.49
C GLU A 217 -12.74 -21.23 16.48
N ILE A 218 -13.13 -21.81 15.35
CA ILE A 218 -12.27 -22.04 14.19
C ILE A 218 -12.78 -21.14 13.07
N SER A 219 -11.91 -20.31 12.53
CA SER A 219 -12.25 -19.36 11.46
C SER A 219 -11.28 -19.49 10.30
N ILE A 220 -11.76 -19.28 9.08
CA ILE A 220 -10.89 -19.30 7.90
C ILE A 220 -10.05 -18.02 7.93
N VAL A 221 -8.74 -18.14 7.68
CA VAL A 221 -7.85 -17.01 7.47
C VAL A 221 -8.09 -16.50 6.04
N PRO A 222 -8.77 -15.36 5.81
CA PRO A 222 -9.24 -15.02 4.47
C PRO A 222 -8.10 -14.78 3.47
N SER A 223 -6.93 -14.33 3.95
CA SER A 223 -5.73 -14.15 3.12
C SER A 223 -5.14 -15.46 2.58
N SER A 224 -5.50 -16.61 3.16
CA SER A 224 -5.03 -17.92 2.72
C SER A 224 -5.51 -18.28 1.30
N ILE A 225 -6.63 -17.71 0.87
CA ILE A 225 -7.24 -17.96 -0.43
C ILE A 225 -6.40 -17.33 -1.54
N ARG A 226 -5.89 -16.11 -1.29
CA ARG A 226 -4.91 -15.47 -2.19
C ARG A 226 -3.56 -16.20 -2.17
N TRP A 227 -3.12 -16.67 -1.00
CA TRP A 227 -1.86 -17.40 -0.84
C TRP A 227 -1.83 -18.70 -1.66
N GLY A 228 -2.90 -19.50 -1.62
CA GLY A 228 -3.01 -20.75 -2.37
C GLY A 228 -2.79 -20.57 -3.88
N GLN A 229 -3.34 -19.50 -4.47
CA GLN A 229 -3.16 -19.20 -5.89
C GLN A 229 -1.78 -18.66 -6.24
N GLN A 230 -1.19 -17.79 -5.40
CA GLN A 230 0.14 -17.26 -5.66
C GLN A 230 1.19 -18.38 -5.65
N TYR A 231 1.02 -19.36 -4.77
CA TYR A 231 1.89 -20.53 -4.73
C TYR A 231 1.80 -21.37 -6.01
N ASP A 232 0.59 -21.62 -6.51
CA ASP A 232 0.37 -22.38 -7.75
C ASP A 232 0.87 -21.63 -9.00
N LYS A 233 0.59 -20.31 -9.12
CA LYS A 233 1.13 -19.48 -10.20
C LYS A 233 2.66 -19.43 -10.19
N ALA A 234 3.27 -19.25 -9.02
CA ALA A 234 4.72 -19.26 -8.88
C ALA A 234 5.31 -20.64 -9.19
N ALA A 235 4.66 -21.74 -8.77
CA ALA A 235 5.08 -23.10 -9.07
C ALA A 235 5.02 -23.40 -10.58
N LYS A 236 3.92 -23.04 -11.24
CA LYS A 236 3.74 -23.17 -12.70
C LYS A 236 4.76 -22.32 -13.47
N ALA A 237 5.03 -21.09 -13.02
CA ALA A 237 6.05 -20.23 -13.63
C ALA A 237 7.46 -20.82 -13.49
N ARG A 238 7.80 -21.39 -12.32
CA ARG A 238 9.07 -22.09 -12.09
C ARG A 238 9.21 -23.33 -12.98
N GLN A 239 8.17 -24.16 -13.08
CA GLN A 239 8.16 -25.33 -13.95
C GLN A 239 8.36 -24.95 -15.44
N LYS A 240 7.69 -23.89 -15.90
CA LYS A 240 7.86 -23.38 -17.26
C LYS A 240 9.28 -22.88 -17.52
N ALA A 241 9.85 -22.12 -16.58
CA ALA A 241 11.23 -21.63 -16.70
C ALA A 241 12.26 -22.77 -16.73
N GLU A 242 12.02 -23.85 -15.98
CA GLU A 242 12.84 -25.06 -15.99
C GLU A 242 12.77 -25.77 -17.35
N GLN A 243 11.56 -25.92 -17.92
CA GLN A 243 11.37 -26.52 -19.25
C GLN A 243 12.08 -25.72 -20.34
N GLU A 244 11.90 -24.39 -20.37
CA GLU A 244 12.57 -23.50 -21.33
C GLU A 244 14.11 -23.54 -21.20
N ARG A 245 14.63 -23.81 -19.99
CA ARG A 245 16.07 -23.99 -19.76
C ARG A 245 16.55 -25.33 -20.31
N GLN A 246 15.79 -26.41 -20.09
CA GLN A 246 16.11 -27.74 -20.62
C GLN A 246 16.10 -27.75 -22.15
N GLU A 247 15.08 -27.15 -22.77
CA GLU A 247 14.99 -27.04 -24.24
C GLU A 247 16.17 -26.26 -24.84
N ARG A 248 16.55 -25.13 -24.24
CA ARG A 248 17.73 -24.36 -24.66
C ARG A 248 19.01 -25.17 -24.57
N ASN A 249 19.20 -25.93 -23.49
CA ASN A 249 20.37 -26.79 -23.32
C ASN A 249 20.40 -27.94 -24.34
N SER A 250 19.26 -28.58 -24.60
CA SER A 250 19.14 -29.63 -25.61
C SER A 250 19.41 -29.11 -27.02
N GLN A 251 18.89 -27.93 -27.38
CA GLN A 251 19.18 -27.29 -28.67
C GLN A 251 20.66 -26.91 -28.80
N ALA A 252 21.28 -26.37 -27.75
CA ALA A 252 22.70 -26.04 -27.75
C ALA A 252 23.57 -27.30 -27.96
N TYR A 253 23.23 -28.40 -27.30
CA TYR A 253 23.90 -29.69 -27.46
C TYR A 253 23.76 -30.24 -28.89
N GLN A 254 22.55 -30.26 -29.44
CA GLN A 254 22.31 -30.67 -30.84
C GLN A 254 23.10 -29.81 -31.85
N ASN A 255 23.18 -28.50 -31.61
CA ASN A 255 23.96 -27.58 -32.44
C ASN A 255 25.47 -27.81 -32.32
N SER A 256 25.98 -28.17 -31.13
CA SER A 256 27.40 -28.54 -30.96
C SER A 256 27.75 -29.84 -31.68
N LEU A 257 26.86 -30.83 -31.69
CA LEU A 257 27.07 -32.08 -32.41
C LEU A 257 27.09 -31.86 -33.93
N LYS A 258 26.22 -30.98 -34.46
CA LYS A 258 26.22 -30.60 -35.88
C LYS A 258 27.46 -29.83 -36.31
N LYS A 259 28.10 -29.07 -35.41
CA LYS A 259 29.33 -28.32 -35.69
C LYS A 259 30.61 -29.14 -35.50
N GLY A 260 30.54 -30.26 -34.76
CA GLY A 260 31.68 -31.15 -34.49
C GLY A 260 31.73 -32.42 -35.34
N GLY A 261 30.75 -32.64 -36.23
CA GLY A 261 30.78 -33.73 -37.20
C GLY A 261 31.70 -33.41 -38.37
N PHE A 262 32.79 -34.17 -38.47
CA PHE A 262 33.65 -34.30 -39.65
C PHE A 262 32.91 -34.93 -40.83
#